data_AF-A0A6H5GN10-F1
#
_entry.id   AF-A0A6H5GN10-F1
#
_cell.length_a   1.000
_cell.length_b   1.000
_cell.length_c   1.000
_cell.angle_alpha   90.00
_cell.angle_beta   90.00
_cell.angle_gamma   90.00
#
_symmetry.space_group_name_H-M   'P 1'
#
loop_
_entity.id
_entity.type
_entity.pdbx_description
1 polymer ?
#
loop_
_entity_poly.entity_id
_entity_poly.type
_entity_poly.pdbx_seq_one_letter_code
_entity_poly.pdbx_strand_id
1 'polypeptide(L)' 'MIAVFSKKFDDLGVKTFLFQVETIGDAYCVAAGLHRESEHHACQIAWMALLMMEAAQAHHTHDGKPIM' A
#
# COMPACT_ATOMS: atom_id res chain seq x y z
N MET A 1 15.60 -0.23 0.51
CA MET A 1 14.65 -1.37 0.60
C MET A 1 13.23 -0.87 0.82
N ILE A 2 12.98 0.04 1.78
CA ILE A 2 11.68 0.73 1.96
C ILE A 2 11.23 1.49 0.69
N ALA A 3 12.10 2.26 0.02
CA ALA A 3 11.70 3.04 -1.16
C ALA A 3 11.20 2.23 -2.37
N VAL A 4 11.70 0.99 -2.56
CA VAL A 4 11.24 0.10 -3.64
C VAL A 4 9.86 -0.48 -3.30
N PHE A 5 9.63 -0.72 -2.01
CA PHE A 5 8.38 -1.23 -1.48
C PHE A 5 7.28 -0.17 -1.54
N SER A 6 7.61 1.06 -1.15
CA SER A 6 6.73 2.23 -1.31
C SER A 6 6.36 2.45 -2.78
N LYS A 7 7.31 2.38 -3.72
CA LYS A 7 6.99 2.53 -5.16
C LYS A 7 5.97 1.50 -5.66
N LYS A 8 6.08 0.23 -5.24
CA LYS A 8 5.08 -0.80 -5.58
C LYS A 8 3.71 -0.46 -5.00
N PHE A 9 3.67 0.09 -3.79
CA PHE A 9 2.41 0.52 -3.17
C PHE A 9 1.83 1.76 -3.83
N ASP A 10 2.66 2.69 -4.31
CA ASP A 10 2.21 3.84 -5.10
C ASP A 10 1.53 3.34 -6.40
N ASP A 11 2.16 2.39 -7.11
CA ASP A 11 1.60 1.77 -8.32
C ASP A 11 0.27 1.05 -8.05
N LEU A 12 0.13 0.39 -6.90
CA LEU A 12 -1.12 -0.26 -6.47
C LEU A 12 -2.19 0.76 -6.09
N GLY A 13 -1.82 1.86 -5.43
CA GLY A 13 -2.71 2.97 -5.09
C GLY A 13 -3.31 3.62 -6.35
N VAL A 14 -2.48 3.86 -7.37
CA VAL A 14 -2.94 4.38 -8.67
C VAL A 14 -3.95 3.43 -9.32
N LYS A 15 -3.70 2.11 -9.27
CA LYS A 15 -4.61 1.09 -9.84
C LYS A 15 -5.94 0.95 -9.09
N THR A 16 -5.96 1.27 -7.80
CA THR A 16 -7.14 1.17 -6.92
C THR A 16 -7.85 2.51 -6.70
N PHE A 17 -7.40 3.58 -7.37
CA PHE A 17 -7.89 4.96 -7.22
C PHE A 17 -7.76 5.50 -5.79
N LEU A 18 -6.76 5.02 -5.04
CA LEU A 18 -6.48 5.42 -3.67
C LEU A 18 -5.45 6.53 -3.61
N PHE A 19 -5.56 7.38 -2.58
CA PHE A 19 -4.59 8.43 -2.32
C PHE A 19 -3.58 7.98 -1.27
N GLN A 20 -2.31 8.13 -1.61
CA GLN A 20 -1.21 8.01 -0.67
C GLN A 20 -1.24 9.21 0.29
N VAL A 21 -1.24 8.93 1.58
CA VAL A 21 -1.24 9.94 2.64
C VAL A 21 0.15 9.94 3.26
N GLU A 22 1.14 10.41 2.49
CA GLU A 22 2.54 10.59 2.90
C GLU A 22 3.23 9.33 3.48
N THR A 23 4.56 9.38 3.56
CA THR A 23 5.35 8.37 4.29
C THR A 23 6.00 9.04 5.48
N ILE A 24 5.78 8.53 6.70
CA ILE A 24 6.46 9.01 7.90
C ILE A 24 7.33 7.88 8.43
N GLY A 25 8.65 8.01 8.24
CA GLY A 25 9.61 6.99 8.66
C GLY A 25 9.44 5.68 7.90
N ASP A 26 9.12 4.60 8.61
CA ASP A 26 8.84 3.26 8.09
C ASP A 26 7.34 3.01 7.84
N ALA A 27 6.47 3.94 8.23
CA ALA A 27 5.03 3.82 8.02
C ALA A 27 4.60 4.33 6.63
N TYR A 28 3.72 3.57 6.00
CA TYR A 28 3.09 3.91 4.73
C TYR A 28 1.57 3.96 4.92
N CYS A 29 0.96 5.12 4.68
CA CYS A 29 -0.48 5.33 4.88
C CYS A 29 -1.22 5.56 3.55
N VAL A 30 -2.39 4.95 3.41
CA VAL A 30 -3.27 5.09 2.24
C VAL A 30 -4.71 5.33 2.69
N ALA A 31 -5.42 6.19 1.97
CA ALA A 31 -6.82 6.50 2.22
C ALA A 31 -7.65 6.38 0.93
N ALA A 32 -8.88 5.87 1.09
CA ALA A 32 -9.91 5.86 0.05
C ALA A 32 -10.95 6.93 0.35
N GLY A 33 -11.61 7.44 -0.68
CA GLY A 33 -12.74 8.35 -0.49
C GLY A 33 -12.36 9.79 -0.12
N LEU A 34 -11.06 10.10 0.09
CA LEU A 34 -10.63 11.43 0.55
C LEU A 34 -10.63 12.49 -0.56
N HIS A 35 -10.10 12.16 -1.75
CA HIS A 35 -10.08 13.07 -2.90
C HIS A 35 -11.39 13.09 -3.68
N ARG A 36 -12.08 11.94 -3.74
CA ARG A 36 -13.38 11.77 -4.38
C ARG A 36 -14.20 10.83 -3.53
N GLU A 37 -15.41 11.25 -3.18
CA GLU A 37 -16.36 10.37 -2.50
C GLU A 37 -16.64 9.14 -3.36
N SER A 38 -16.74 7.99 -2.71
CA SER A 38 -17.04 6.72 -3.35
C SER A 38 -17.80 5.84 -2.37
N GLU A 39 -18.94 5.28 -2.76
CA GLU A 39 -19.69 4.33 -1.93
C GLU A 39 -18.91 3.02 -1.67
N HIS A 40 -17.81 2.80 -2.40
CA HIS A 40 -16.99 1.59 -2.32
C HIS A 40 -15.62 1.82 -1.66
N HIS A 41 -15.43 2.96 -0.99
CA HIS A 41 -14.15 3.33 -0.36
C HIS A 41 -13.63 2.24 0.61
N ALA A 42 -14.52 1.59 1.36
CA ALA A 42 -14.17 0.53 2.30
C ALA A 42 -13.67 -0.74 1.58
N CYS A 43 -14.34 -1.14 0.49
CA CYS A 43 -13.94 -2.28 -0.32
C CYS A 43 -12.58 -2.04 -1.00
N GLN A 44 -12.35 -0.83 -1.49
CA GLN A 44 -11.08 -0.45 -2.11
C GLN A 44 -9.91 -0.50 -1.11
N ILE A 45 -10.11 -0.01 0.12
CA ILE A 45 -9.10 -0.14 1.19
C ILE A 45 -8.85 -1.59 1.56
N ALA A 46 -9.90 -2.40 1.74
CA ALA A 46 -9.73 -3.81 2.07
C ALA A 46 -8.96 -4.56 0.98
N TRP A 47 -9.26 -4.27 -0.29
CA TRP A 47 -8.56 -4.84 -1.44
C TRP A 47 -7.09 -4.40 -1.49
N MET A 48 -6.82 -3.12 -1.24
CA MET A 48 -5.46 -2.60 -1.16
C MET A 48 -4.65 -3.27 -0.04
N ALA A 49 -5.25 -3.50 1.12
CA ALA A 49 -4.60 -4.21 2.22
C ALA A 49 -4.17 -5.63 1.80
N LEU A 50 -5.03 -6.37 1.09
CA LEU A 50 -4.69 -7.70 0.58
C LEU A 50 -3.52 -7.65 -0.41
N LEU A 51 -3.55 -6.71 -1.37
CA LEU A 51 -2.47 -6.54 -2.34
C LEU A 51 -1.15 -6.13 -1.68
N MET A 52 -1.21 -5.31 -0.63
CA MET A 52 -0.03 -4.95 0.16
C MET A 52 0.55 -6.15 0.90
N MET A 53 -0.29 -7.02 1.46
CA MET A 53 0.14 -8.27 2.10
C MET A 53 0.81 -9.22 1.10
N GLU A 54 0.21 -9.41 -0.07
CA GLU A 54 0.80 -10.25 -1.13
C GLU A 54 2.13 -9.69 -1.63
N ALA A 55 2.20 -8.37 -1.84
CA ALA A 55 3.45 -7.71 -2.21
C ALA A 55 4.51 -7.83 -1.11
N ALA A 56 4.12 -7.74 0.17
CA ALA A 56 5.02 -7.94 1.32
C ALA A 56 5.65 -9.33 1.34
N GLN A 57 4.87 -10.38 1.04
CA GLN A 57 5.37 -11.75 0.99
C GLN A 57 6.42 -11.95 -0.10
N ALA A 58 6.33 -11.21 -1.21
CA ALA A 58 7.31 -11.28 -2.30
C ALA A 58 8.62 -10.52 -2.00
N HIS A 59 8.73 -9.86 -0.84
CA HIS A 59 9.89 -9.09 -0.46
C HIS A 59 10.57 -9.64 0.79
N HIS A 60 11.87 -9.88 0.66
CA HIS A 60 12.73 -10.29 1.76
C HIS A 60 13.50 -9.07 2.27
N THR A 61 13.68 -9.02 3.59
CA THR A 61 14.63 -8.12 4.24
C THR A 61 16.06 -8.42 3.76
N HIS A 62 16.99 -7.49 4.02
CA HIS A 62 18.42 -7.64 3.70
C HIS A 62 19.02 -8.94 4.26
N ASP A 63 18.44 -9.41 5.38
CA ASP A 63 18.83 -10.62 6.09
C ASP A 63 18.09 -11.88 5.59
N GLY A 64 17.38 -11.79 4.46
CA GLY A 64 16.64 -12.89 3.84
C GLY A 64 15.34 -13.27 4.55
N LYS A 65 14.99 -12.63 5.67
CA LYS A 65 13.75 -12.87 6.41
C LYS A 65 12.55 -12.23 5.71
N PRO A 66 11.38 -12.88 5.67
CA PRO A 66 10.16 -12.24 5.19
C PRO A 66 9.84 -11.00 6.03
N ILE A 67 9.23 -10.00 5.39
CA ILE A 67 8.83 -8.74 6.04
C ILE A 67 7.60 -8.93 6.95
N MET A 68 6.84 -10.02 6.74
CA MET A 68 5.72 -10.47 7.59
C MET A 68 6.05 -11.75 8.35
#